data_AF-A0A7C7W0W6-F1
#
_entry.id   AF-A0A7C7W0W6-F1
#
_cell.length_a   1.000
_cell.length_b   1.000
_cell.length_c   1.000
_cell.angle_alpha   90.00
_cell.angle_beta   90.00
_cell.angle_gamma   90.00
#
_symmetry.space_group_name_H-M   'P 1'
#
loop_
_entity.id
_entity.type
_entity.pdbx_description
1 polymer ?
#
loop_
_entity_poly.entity_id
_entity_poly.type
_entity_poly.pdbx_seq_one_letter_code
_entity_poly.pdbx_strand_id
1 'polypeptide(L)' 'MQLEMQDTLELVRQAQDVVKSRFLLCILVTQRIHQLETGAQPTIDVDPEEYSDPKTFFELALRE' A
#
# COMPACT_ATOMS: atom_id res chain seq x y z
N MET A 1 -2.59 14.02 -8.95
CA MET A 1 -1.60 13.32 -9.79
C MET A 1 -0.14 13.57 -9.41
N GLN A 2 0.45 14.77 -9.56
CA GLN A 2 1.89 14.93 -9.25
C GLN A 2 2.21 14.92 -7.73
N LEU A 3 1.27 15.38 -6.90
CA LEU A 3 1.34 15.33 -5.44
C LEU A 3 1.19 13.89 -4.91
N GLU A 4 0.12 13.19 -5.29
CA GLU A 4 -0.12 11.77 -4.91
C GLU A 4 1.06 10.84 -5.26
N MET A 5 1.75 11.10 -6.38
CA MET A 5 2.89 10.30 -6.80
C MET A 5 4.16 10.60 -5.97
N GLN A 6 4.32 11.83 -5.46
CA GLN A 6 5.38 12.16 -4.50
C GLN A 6 5.12 11.51 -3.14
N ASP A 7 3.87 11.51 -2.69
CA ASP A 7 3.46 10.91 -1.42
C ASP A 7 3.68 9.38 -1.46
N THR A 8 3.35 8.74 -2.58
CA THR A 8 3.60 7.30 -2.77
C THR A 8 5.08 6.94 -2.76
N LEU A 9 5.95 7.78 -3.36
CA LEU A 9 7.40 7.55 -3.35
C LEU A 9 7.98 7.68 -1.93
N GLU A 10 7.43 8.57 -1.12
CA GLU A 10 7.82 8.69 0.28
C GLU A 10 7.36 7.47 1.10
N LEU A 11 6.15 6.97 0.87
CA LEU A 11 5.67 5.72 1.49
C LEU A 11 6.56 4.53 1.12
N VAL A 12 6.97 4.39 -0.14
CA VAL A 12 7.94 3.35 -0.55
C VAL A 12 9.26 3.49 0.19
N ARG A 13 9.75 4.73 0.39
CA ARG A 13 10.99 4.98 1.14
C ARG A 13 10.84 4.55 2.60
N GLN A 14 9.75 4.93 3.26
CA GLN A 14 9.45 4.53 4.64
C GLN A 14 9.33 3.01 4.77
N ALA A 15 8.65 2.35 3.83
CA ALA A 15 8.54 0.89 3.81
C ALA A 15 9.91 0.20 3.62
N GLN A 16 10.83 0.79 2.84
CA GLN A 16 12.20 0.27 2.68
C GLN A 16 13.07 0.44 3.94
N ASP A 17 12.75 1.39 4.82
CA ASP A 17 13.42 1.52 6.11
C ASP A 17 13.13 0.32 7.02
N VAL A 18 11.97 -0.32 6.85
CA VAL A 18 11.57 -1.54 7.56
C VAL A 18 11.98 -2.81 6.77
N VAL A 19 11.61 -2.87 5.49
CA VAL A 19 11.86 -4.01 4.58
C VAL A 19 13.08 -3.72 3.70
N LYS A 20 14.26 -4.18 4.13
CA LYS A 20 15.55 -3.87 3.49
C LYS A 20 15.69 -4.36 2.04
N SER A 21 14.95 -5.39 1.64
CA SER A 21 14.99 -5.92 0.27
C SER A 21 13.86 -5.34 -0.57
N ARG A 22 14.22 -4.65 -1.65
CA ARG A 22 13.25 -4.12 -2.62
C ARG A 22 12.39 -5.21 -3.25
N PHE A 23 12.96 -6.40 -3.49
CA PHE A 23 12.21 -7.54 -4.02
C PHE A 23 11.20 -8.07 -3.00
N LEU A 24 11.60 -8.15 -1.73
CA LEU A 24 10.68 -8.58 -0.67
C LEU A 24 9.54 -7.57 -0.49
N LEU A 25 9.85 -6.27 -0.52
CA LEU A 25 8.82 -5.23 -0.47
C LEU A 25 7.82 -5.37 -1.61
N CYS A 26 8.28 -5.56 -2.86
CA CYS A 26 7.39 -5.81 -4.00
C CYS A 26 6.49 -7.04 -3.79
N ILE A 27 7.04 -8.14 -3.25
CA ILE A 27 6.27 -9.35 -2.98
C ILE A 27 5.19 -9.09 -1.93
N LEU A 28 5.55 -8.46 -0.80
CA LEU A 28 4.63 -8.19 0.30
C LEU A 28 3.51 -7.25 -0.12
N VAL A 29 3.83 -6.16 -0.81
CA VAL A 29 2.84 -5.21 -1.32
C VAL A 29 1.89 -5.89 -2.31
N THR A 30 2.42 -6.70 -3.24
CA THR A 30 1.59 -7.43 -4.21
C THR A 30 0.65 -8.42 -3.52
N GLN A 31 1.16 -9.16 -2.53
CA GLN A 31 0.34 -10.08 -1.73
C GLN A 31 -0.75 -9.33 -0.97
N ARG A 32 -0.42 -8.17 -0.40
CA ARG A 32 -1.37 -7.39 0.38
C ARG A 32 -2.46 -6.78 -0.49
N ILE A 33 -2.11 -6.24 -1.66
CA ILE A 33 -3.09 -5.80 -2.66
C ILE A 33 -4.04 -6.94 -3.02
N HIS A 34 -3.52 -8.14 -3.30
CA HIS A 34 -4.36 -9.27 -3.63
C HIS A 34 -5.33 -9.64 -2.49
N GLN A 35 -4.89 -9.59 -1.24
CA GLN A 35 -5.75 -9.81 -0.09
C GLN A 35 -6.89 -8.77 -0.04
N LEU A 36 -6.58 -7.48 -0.22
CA LEU A 36 -7.56 -6.39 -0.26
C LEU A 36 -8.57 -6.59 -1.40
N GLU A 37 -8.10 -6.96 -2.59
CA GLU A 37 -8.96 -7.29 -3.75
C GLU A 37 -9.91 -8.46 -3.44
N THR A 38 -9.49 -9.43 -2.64
CA THR A 38 -10.33 -10.57 -2.21
C THR A 38 -11.25 -10.26 -1.03
N GLY A 39 -11.31 -9.00 -0.57
CA GLY A 39 -12.20 -8.55 0.49
C GLY A 39 -11.63 -8.67 1.89
N ALA A 40 -10.31 -8.87 2.03
CA ALA A 40 -9.66 -8.76 3.33
C ALA A 40 -9.79 -7.32 3.86
N GLN A 41 -9.99 -7.18 5.16
CA GLN A 41 -10.07 -5.87 5.79
C GLN A 41 -8.67 -5.23 5.89
N PRO A 42 -8.58 -3.89 5.80
CA PRO A 42 -7.38 -3.16 6.18
C PRO A 42 -6.97 -3.46 7.63
N THR A 43 -5.67 -3.41 7.92
CA THR A 43 -5.14 -3.62 9.28
C THR A 43 -5.04 -2.32 10.09
N ILE A 44 -5.17 -1.18 9.42
CA ILE A 44 -5.21 0.16 9.99
C ILE A 44 -6.61 0.76 9.83
N ASP A 45 -6.95 1.74 10.67
CA ASP A 45 -8.23 2.44 10.59
C ASP A 45 -8.22 3.40 9.39
N VAL A 46 -9.12 3.17 8.44
CA VAL A 46 -9.24 3.94 7.19
C VAL A 46 -10.70 4.16 6.84
N ASP A 47 -10.98 5.23 6.10
CA ASP A 47 -12.30 5.47 5.55
C ASP A 47 -12.61 4.38 4.49
N PRO A 48 -13.67 3.56 4.68
CA PRO A 48 -14.06 2.53 3.73
C PRO A 48 -14.39 3.08 2.34
N GLU A 49 -14.80 4.35 2.24
CA GLU A 49 -15.10 4.98 0.95
C GLU A 49 -13.82 5.30 0.18
N GLU A 50 -12.79 5.79 0.86
CA GLU A 50 -11.50 6.19 0.28
C GLU A 50 -10.73 4.99 -0.28
N TYR A 51 -10.78 3.85 0.41
CA TYR A 51 -10.02 2.65 0.04
C TYR A 51 -10.87 1.53 -0.55
N SER A 52 -11.94 1.88 -1.27
CA SER A 52 -12.80 0.93 -1.99
C SER A 52 -12.36 0.67 -3.45
N ASP A 53 -11.48 1.50 -4.01
CA ASP A 53 -10.99 1.40 -5.39
C ASP A 53 -9.63 0.66 -5.42
N PRO A 54 -9.45 -0.36 -6.28
CA PRO A 54 -8.15 -1.00 -6.52
C PRO A 54 -6.97 -0.05 -6.78
N LYS A 55 -7.22 1.15 -7.30
CA LYS A 55 -6.18 2.18 -7.51
C LYS A 55 -5.56 2.69 -6.20
N THR A 56 -6.27 2.57 -5.08
CA THR A 56 -5.82 3.03 -3.76
C THR A 56 -5.15 1.91 -2.94
N PHE A 57 -5.28 0.65 -3.35
CA PHE A 57 -4.70 -0.49 -2.63
C PHE A 57 -3.17 -0.47 -2.59
N PHE A 58 -2.51 0.09 -3.61
CA PHE A 58 -1.06 0.21 -3.57
C PHE A 58 -0.61 1.15 -2.45
N GLU A 59 -1.28 2.30 -2.30
CA GLU A 59 -1.02 3.24 -1.22
C GLU A 59 -1.35 2.61 0.13
N LEU A 60 -2.53 1.98 0.25
CA LEU A 60 -2.95 1.31 1.49
C LEU A 60 -1.96 0.22 1.93
N ALA A 61 -1.53 -0.63 1.00
CA ALA A 61 -0.56 -1.69 1.27
C ALA A 61 0.83 -1.17 1.64
N LEU A 62 1.17 0.09 1.30
CA LEU A 62 2.40 0.73 1.73
C LEU A 62 2.28 1.44 3.08
N ARG A 63 1.06 1.84 3.49
CA ARG A 63 0.78 2.49 4.78
C ARG A 63 0.70 1.49 5.94
N GLU A 64 0.30 0.25 5.65
CA GLU A 64 0.30 -0.88 6.59
C GLU A 64 1.71 -1.44 6.85
#